data_AF-A0A8J3RUE0-F1
#
_entry.id   AF-A0A8J3RUE0-F1
#
_cell.length_a   1.000
_cell.length_b   1.000
_cell.length_c   1.000
_cell.angle_alpha   90.00
_cell.angle_beta   90.00
_cell.angle_gamma   90.00
#
_symmetry.space_group_name_H-M   'P 1'
#
loop_
_entity.id
_entity.type
_entity.pdbx_description
1 polymer ?
#
loop_
_entity_poly.entity_id
_entity_poly.type
_entity_poly.pdbx_seq_one_letter_code
_entity_poly.pdbx_strand_id
1 'polypeptide(L)'
;MDPQQILTQAEEALTAAGFVVRDDGKDIPPDAPFPGGICLFIQEGEARLYLHGEQPLDGSRADVAARALIEAGLRAIAVGADPAQAVSSSPDVLLTGTGKLVEGHEPLL
;
A
#
# COMPACT_ATOMS: atom_id res chain seq x y z
N MET A 1 -11.79 -5.57 -8.83
CA MET A 1 -12.21 -4.16 -8.73
C MET A 1 -11.46 -3.35 -9.78
N ASP A 2 -11.99 -2.18 -10.16
CA ASP A 2 -11.20 -1.22 -10.95
C ASP A 2 -10.07 -0.61 -10.09
N PRO A 3 -8.86 -0.35 -10.64
CA PRO A 3 -7.75 0.22 -9.88
C PRO A 3 -8.09 1.54 -9.17
N GLN A 4 -8.95 2.39 -9.73
CA GLN A 4 -9.38 3.63 -9.07
C GLN A 4 -10.20 3.32 -7.81
N GLN A 5 -11.06 2.30 -7.86
CA GLN A 5 -11.85 1.89 -6.70
C GLN A 5 -10.94 1.34 -5.58
N ILE A 6 -9.90 0.58 -5.94
CA ILE A 6 -8.90 0.09 -4.99
C ILE A 6 -8.17 1.26 -4.32
N LEU A 7 -7.77 2.28 -5.09
CA LEU A 7 -7.12 3.46 -4.52
C LEU A 7 -8.05 4.24 -3.60
N THR A 8 -9.29 4.52 -4.01
CA THR A 8 -10.26 5.21 -3.15
C THR A 8 -10.46 4.46 -1.83
N GLN A 9 -10.64 3.14 -1.88
CA GLN A 9 -10.84 2.33 -0.68
C GLN A 9 -9.59 2.28 0.20
N ALA A 10 -8.40 2.19 -0.39
CA ALA A 10 -7.14 2.26 0.34
C ALA A 10 -6.93 3.63 0.99
N GLU A 11 -7.24 4.72 0.27
CA GLU A 11 -7.14 6.09 0.77
C GLU A 11 -8.03 6.31 1.99
N GLU A 12 -9.30 5.90 1.91
CA GLU A 12 -10.25 5.99 3.02
C GLU A 12 -9.75 5.22 4.25
N ALA A 13 -9.30 3.98 4.05
CA ALA A 13 -8.81 3.12 5.13
C ALA A 13 -7.55 3.69 5.81
N LEU A 14 -6.57 4.12 5.01
CA LEU A 14 -5.30 4.64 5.52
C LEU A 14 -5.47 6.01 6.16
N THR A 15 -6.34 6.87 5.63
CA THR A 15 -6.69 8.15 6.25
C THR A 15 -7.38 7.93 7.60
N ALA A 16 -8.30 6.97 7.68
CA ALA A 16 -8.95 6.59 8.94
C ALA A 16 -7.96 6.03 9.98
N ALA A 17 -6.89 5.38 9.52
CA ALA A 17 -5.79 4.92 10.37
C ALA A 17 -4.77 6.02 10.73
N GLY A 18 -4.98 7.26 10.29
CA GLY A 18 -4.16 8.43 10.64
C GLY A 18 -2.97 8.68 9.73
N PHE A 19 -2.88 8.02 8.58
CA PHE A 19 -1.87 8.36 7.57
C PHE A 19 -2.27 9.59 6.79
N VAL A 20 -1.29 10.42 6.47
CA VAL A 20 -1.45 11.43 5.41
C VAL A 20 -1.33 10.70 4.08
N VAL A 21 -2.38 10.72 3.27
CA VAL A 21 -2.40 10.07 1.96
C VAL A 21 -2.23 11.11 0.86
N ARG A 22 -1.36 10.83 -0.11
CA ARG A 22 -1.17 11.65 -1.31
C ARG A 22 -1.48 10.84 -2.55
N ASP A 23 -2.45 11.29 -3.33
CA ASP A 23 -2.68 10.82 -4.70
C ASP A 23 -1.76 11.59 -5.66
N ASP A 24 -0.78 10.90 -6.26
CA ASP A 24 0.11 11.46 -7.29
C ASP A 24 -0.30 11.04 -8.72
N GLY A 25 -1.49 10.44 -8.89
CA GLY A 25 -2.03 10.09 -10.20
C GLY A 25 -1.35 8.88 -10.82
N LYS A 26 -0.68 9.05 -11.98
CA LYS A 26 -0.14 7.94 -12.80
C LYS A 26 1.36 7.67 -12.63
N ASP A 27 2.06 8.54 -11.94
CA ASP A 27 3.52 8.51 -11.87
C ASP A 27 3.98 8.05 -10.49
N ILE A 28 5.20 7.49 -10.43
CA ILE A 28 5.87 7.22 -9.16
C ILE A 28 6.07 8.57 -8.46
N PRO A 29 5.72 8.71 -7.17
CA PRO A 29 5.88 9.96 -6.46
C PRO A 29 7.32 10.50 -6.63
N PRO A 30 7.50 11.80 -6.89
CA PRO A 30 8.83 12.40 -6.92
C PRO A 30 9.51 12.19 -5.56
N ASP A 31 10.85 12.15 -5.55
CA ASP A 31 11.71 12.05 -4.34
C ASP A 31 11.50 13.18 -3.30
N ALA A 32 10.45 13.99 -3.45
CA ALA A 32 10.02 14.94 -2.45
C ALA A 32 9.65 14.19 -1.16
N PRO A 33 10.31 14.52 -0.03
CA PRO A 33 10.00 13.86 1.23
C PRO A 33 8.53 14.09 1.60
N PHE A 34 7.85 13.00 1.93
CA PHE A 34 6.47 13.03 2.44
C PHE A 34 6.42 12.42 3.84
N PRO A 35 6.97 13.14 4.84
CA PRO A 35 7.25 12.57 6.16
C PRO A 35 5.98 12.06 6.80
N GLY A 36 5.99 10.79 7.21
CA GLY A 36 4.86 10.16 7.90
C GLY A 36 3.72 9.66 6.99
N GLY A 37 3.79 9.90 5.68
CA GLY A 37 2.66 9.62 4.78
C GLY A 37 2.78 8.38 3.89
N ILE A 38 1.68 8.08 3.20
CA ILE A 38 1.56 7.04 2.17
C ILE A 38 1.21 7.71 0.85
N CYS A 39 1.87 7.30 -0.24
CA CYS A 39 1.48 7.71 -1.58
C CYS A 39 0.71 6.58 -2.27
N LEU A 40 -0.37 6.95 -2.93
CA LEU A 40 -1.24 6.09 -3.73
C LEU A 40 -1.20 6.56 -5.18
N PHE A 41 -1.08 5.62 -6.13
CA PHE A 41 -0.98 5.95 -7.56
C PHE A 41 -1.35 4.75 -8.44
N ILE A 42 -1.75 5.01 -9.69
CA ILE A 42 -2.04 3.98 -10.70
C ILE A 42 -0.88 3.90 -11.67
N GLN A 43 -0.17 2.78 -11.68
CA GLN A 43 0.89 2.53 -12.64
C GLN A 43 0.56 1.29 -13.46
N GLU A 44 0.63 1.42 -14.79
CA GLU A 44 0.38 0.30 -15.73
C GLU A 44 -1.00 -0.36 -15.56
N GLY A 45 -2.00 0.41 -15.09
CA GLY A 45 -3.34 -0.11 -14.82
C GLY A 45 -3.46 -0.86 -13.49
N GLU A 46 -2.50 -0.70 -12.60
CA GLU A 46 -2.49 -1.32 -11.27
C GLU A 46 -2.47 -0.26 -10.18
N ALA A 47 -3.26 -0.46 -9.12
CA ALA A 47 -3.19 0.33 -7.91
C ALA A 47 -1.91 -0.02 -7.15
N ARG A 48 -1.08 0.99 -6.85
CA ARG A 48 0.16 0.83 -6.10
C ARG A 48 0.15 1.75 -4.89
N LEU A 49 0.89 1.35 -3.86
CA LEU A 49 1.21 2.22 -2.75
C LEU A 49 2.70 2.29 -2.49
N TYR A 50 3.11 3.42 -1.93
CA TYR A 50 4.44 3.66 -1.43
C TYR A 50 4.39 4.17 0.02
N LEU A 51 5.08 3.49 0.94
CA LEU A 51 5.19 3.93 2.32
C LEU A 51 6.45 4.79 2.48
N HIS A 52 6.28 6.08 2.75
CA HIS A 52 7.41 7.00 2.89
C HIS A 52 8.00 6.99 4.31
N GLY A 53 9.33 7.02 4.38
CA GLY A 53 10.09 7.20 5.61
C GLY A 53 11.61 7.11 5.39
N GLU A 54 12.38 7.57 6.37
CA GLU A 54 13.83 7.34 6.41
C GLU A 54 14.09 5.83 6.56
N GLN A 55 15.01 5.28 5.77
CA GLN A 55 15.34 3.87 5.90
C GLN A 55 16.24 3.63 7.13
N PRO A 56 16.02 2.54 7.89
CA PRO A 56 14.98 1.52 7.68
C PRO A 56 13.58 1.99 8.07
N LEU A 57 12.57 1.61 7.28
CA LEU A 57 11.17 1.92 7.58
C LEU A 57 10.76 1.28 8.92
N ASP A 58 9.95 2.01 9.69
CA ASP A 58 9.42 1.56 10.99
C ASP A 58 8.38 0.45 10.79
N GLY A 59 8.66 -0.75 11.31
CA GLY A 59 7.76 -1.91 11.30
C GLY A 59 6.38 -1.59 11.87
N SER A 60 6.32 -0.76 12.90
CA SER A 60 5.04 -0.37 13.53
C SER A 60 4.12 0.37 12.56
N ARG A 61 4.69 1.19 11.67
CA ARG A 61 3.91 1.91 10.64
C ARG A 61 3.47 0.98 9.52
N ALA A 62 4.33 0.06 9.10
CA ALA A 62 3.98 -0.96 8.12
C ALA A 62 2.84 -1.86 8.63
N ASP A 63 2.88 -2.26 9.90
CA ASP A 63 1.83 -3.06 10.54
C ASP A 63 0.48 -2.33 10.61
N VAL A 64 0.48 -1.06 11.01
CA VAL A 64 -0.76 -0.25 11.09
C VAL A 64 -1.35 -0.04 9.70
N ALA A 65 -0.52 0.27 8.69
CA ALA A 65 -0.98 0.42 7.31
C ALA A 65 -1.54 -0.91 6.75
N ALA A 66 -0.83 -2.02 6.95
CA ALA A 66 -1.27 -3.34 6.52
C ALA A 66 -2.61 -3.71 7.17
N ARG A 67 -2.75 -3.50 8.48
CA ARG A 67 -3.98 -3.78 9.20
C ARG A 67 -5.16 -2.96 8.68
N ALA A 68 -4.97 -1.67 8.43
CA ALA A 68 -5.99 -0.80 7.87
C ALA A 68 -6.46 -1.29 6.49
N LEU A 69 -5.52 -1.72 5.63
CA LEU A 69 -5.84 -2.32 4.34
C LEU A 69 -6.63 -3.61 4.49
N ILE A 70 -6.22 -4.51 5.40
CA ILE A 70 -6.91 -5.79 5.65
C ILE A 70 -8.34 -5.58 6.15
N GLU A 71 -8.54 -4.63 7.06
CA GLU A 71 -9.87 -4.24 7.57
C GLU A 71 -10.75 -3.67 6.44
N ALA A 72 -10.14 -3.06 5.43
CA ALA A 72 -10.79 -2.65 4.19
C ALA A 72 -10.91 -3.76 3.13
N GLY A 73 -10.49 -5.00 3.41
CA GLY A 73 -10.55 -6.10 2.44
C GLY A 73 -9.49 -6.02 1.32
N LEU A 74 -8.42 -5.26 1.57
CA LEU A 74 -7.29 -5.08 0.68
C LEU A 74 -6.02 -5.68 1.29
N ARG A 75 -5.02 -5.94 0.45
CA ARG A 75 -3.68 -6.32 0.89
C ARG A 75 -2.61 -5.79 -0.07
N ALA A 76 -1.40 -5.65 0.44
CA ALA A 76 -0.23 -5.25 -0.34
C ALA A 76 0.59 -6.49 -0.73
N ILE A 77 0.92 -6.63 -2.01
CA ILE A 77 1.80 -7.70 -2.52
C ILE A 77 3.00 -7.11 -3.25
N ALA A 78 4.08 -7.88 -3.40
CA ALA A 78 5.23 -7.44 -4.18
C ALA A 78 4.84 -7.15 -5.64
N VAL A 79 5.43 -6.10 -6.23
CA VAL A 79 5.19 -5.76 -7.64
C VAL A 79 5.62 -6.93 -8.53
N GLY A 80 4.77 -7.33 -9.47
CA GLY A 80 5.00 -8.49 -10.33
C GLY A 80 4.69 -9.85 -9.70
N ALA A 81 4.32 -9.91 -8.42
CA ALA A 81 3.83 -11.15 -7.82
C ALA A 81 2.43 -11.50 -8.32
N ASP A 82 2.21 -12.80 -8.55
CA ASP A 82 0.87 -13.34 -8.76
C ASP A 82 0.09 -13.27 -7.43
N PRO A 83 -1.06 -12.58 -7.37
CA PRO A 83 -1.86 -12.53 -6.16
C PRO A 83 -2.22 -13.92 -5.63
N ALA A 84 -2.45 -14.92 -6.50
CA ALA A 84 -2.77 -16.28 -6.07
C ALA A 84 -1.60 -17.00 -5.39
N GLN A 85 -0.37 -16.53 -5.59
CA GLN A 85 0.87 -17.16 -5.11
C GLN A 85 1.67 -16.25 -4.15
N ALA A 86 1.17 -15.05 -3.86
CA ALA A 86 1.82 -14.12 -2.96
C ALA A 86 1.82 -14.68 -1.53
N VAL A 87 3.02 -15.03 -1.04
CA VAL A 87 3.24 -15.59 0.30
C VAL A 87 3.76 -14.56 1.31
N SER A 88 4.21 -13.39 0.84
CA SER A 88 4.69 -12.32 1.72
C SER A 88 3.53 -11.64 2.44
N SER A 89 3.75 -11.27 3.70
CA SER A 89 2.83 -10.42 4.43
C SER A 89 2.86 -8.99 3.88
N SER A 90 1.74 -8.28 3.96
CA SER A 90 1.63 -6.87 3.57
C SER A 90 2.63 -6.01 4.34
N PRO A 91 2.82 -6.15 5.67
CA PRO A 91 3.86 -5.40 6.38
C PRO A 91 5.26 -5.57 5.75
N ASP A 92 5.65 -6.81 5.40
CA ASP A 92 6.95 -7.08 4.78
C ASP A 92 7.09 -6.36 3.42
N VAL A 93 6.02 -6.37 2.63
CA VAL A 93 5.99 -5.66 1.34
C VAL A 93 6.13 -4.15 1.56
N LEU A 94 5.42 -3.58 2.52
CA LEU A 94 5.47 -2.15 2.82
C LEU A 94 6.84 -1.70 3.34
N LEU A 95 7.56 -2.56 4.04
CA LEU A 95 8.93 -2.31 4.48
C LEU A 95 9.93 -2.21 3.32
N THR A 96 9.60 -2.71 2.13
CA THR A 96 10.44 -2.54 0.92
C THR A 96 10.23 -1.21 0.21
N GLY A 97 9.24 -0.43 0.63
CA GLY A 97 8.93 0.89 0.09
C GLY A 97 7.74 0.90 -0.88
N THR A 98 7.56 -0.12 -1.74
CA THR A 98 6.46 -0.13 -2.74
C THR A 98 5.71 -1.46 -2.76
N GLY A 99 4.38 -1.40 -2.76
CA GLY A 99 3.50 -2.55 -2.90
C GLY A 99 2.43 -2.37 -3.97
N LYS A 100 2.00 -3.46 -4.58
CA LYS A 100 0.79 -3.52 -5.41
C LYS A 100 -0.41 -3.81 -4.51
N LEU A 101 -1.46 -3.01 -4.63
CA LEU A 101 -2.72 -3.22 -3.93
C LEU A 101 -3.60 -4.19 -4.70
N VAL A 102 -4.14 -5.18 -4.00
CA VAL A 102 -5.11 -6.13 -4.55
C VAL A 102 -6.24 -6.37 -3.57
N GLU A 103 -7.39 -6.79 -4.09
CA GLU A 103 -8.47 -7.32 -3.26
C GLU A 103 -8.05 -8.62 -2.58
N GLY A 104 -8.56 -8.80 -1.36
CA GLY A 104 -8.44 -10.03 -0.60
C GLY A 104 -7.72 -9.83 0.72
N HIS A 105 -7.90 -10.82 1.59
CA HIS A 105 -7.23 -10.89 2.87
C HIS A 105 -5.87 -11.57 2.73
N GLU A 106 -4.99 -11.33 3.70
CA GLU A 106 -3.74 -12.09 3.79
C GLU A 106 -4.04 -13.58 3.90
N PRO A 107 -3.22 -14.45 3.29
CA PRO A 107 -3.35 -15.88 3.50
C PRO A 107 -3.22 -16.15 5.00
N LEU A 108 -4.22 -16.84 5.56
CA LEU A 108 -4.14 -17.35 6.93
C LEU A 108 -3.00 -18.38 6.95
N LEU A 109 -1.88 -18.02 7.58
CA LEU A 109 -0.80 -18.93 7.91
C LEU A 109 -1.26 -19.95 8.97
#